data_AF-A0A352NQ76-F1
#
_entry.id   AF-A0A352NQ76-F1
#
_cell.length_a   1.000
_cell.length_b   1.000
_cell.length_c   1.000
_cell.angle_alpha   90.00
_cell.angle_beta   90.00
_cell.angle_gamma   90.00
#
_symmetry.space_group_name_H-M   'P 1'
#
loop_
_entity.id
_entity.type
_entity.pdbx_description
1 polymer ?
#
loop_
_entity_poly.entity_id
_entity_poly.type
_entity_poly.pdbx_seq_one_letter_code
_entity_poly.pdbx_strand_id
1 'polypeptide(L)'
;MAFLSYSFRDLQSYIWTRDSFTVTNTENVDVVLVQYGQTTGGAVNLKYSLVISPDSFWYWYGPIQVNGKYKSSSRTITFEDVSPGTYYLLIENEGTDIAIGNGHIYY
;
A
#
# COMPACT_ATOMS: atom_id res chain seq x y z
N MET A 1 10.70 14.54 7.53
CA MET A 1 10.15 13.42 6.76
C MET A 1 9.56 12.46 7.76
N ALA A 2 8.23 12.41 7.81
CA ALA A 2 7.54 11.50 8.70
C ALA A 2 7.50 10.11 8.04
N PHE A 3 7.28 9.07 8.84
CA PHE A 3 7.04 7.75 8.26
C PHE A 3 6.02 6.97 9.07
N LEU A 4 5.24 6.16 8.35
CA LEU A 4 4.27 5.25 8.92
C LEU A 4 4.65 3.81 8.56
N SER A 5 4.75 2.95 9.57
CA SER A 5 5.08 1.53 9.37
C SER A 5 3.82 0.70 9.34
N TYR A 6 3.79 -0.30 8.47
CA TYR A 6 2.71 -1.29 8.42
C TYR A 6 3.25 -2.69 8.24
N SER A 7 2.46 -3.67 8.67
CA SER A 7 2.71 -5.08 8.44
C SER A 7 1.38 -5.81 8.32
N PHE A 8 1.34 -6.85 7.50
CA PHE A 8 0.17 -7.69 7.34
C PHE A 8 0.56 -9.14 7.14
N ARG A 9 -0.37 -10.03 7.47
CA ARG A 9 -0.30 -11.48 7.25
C ARG A 9 -1.65 -11.93 6.71
N ASP A 10 -1.67 -13.10 6.07
CA ASP A 10 -2.90 -13.73 5.61
C ASP A 10 -3.73 -12.86 4.63
N LEU A 11 -3.06 -12.01 3.83
CA LEU A 11 -3.74 -11.13 2.87
C LEU A 11 -4.24 -11.94 1.67
N GLN A 12 -5.54 -12.22 1.65
CA GLN A 12 -6.22 -12.95 0.56
C GLN A 12 -6.84 -12.05 -0.50
N SER A 13 -7.42 -10.91 -0.11
CA SER A 13 -8.16 -10.04 -1.02
C SER A 13 -7.70 -8.59 -0.91
N TYR A 14 -7.96 -7.92 0.20
CA TYR A 14 -7.47 -6.56 0.43
C TYR A 14 -7.37 -6.23 1.92
N ILE A 15 -6.57 -5.22 2.25
CA ILE A 15 -6.48 -4.61 3.57
C ILE A 15 -6.33 -3.09 3.44
N TRP A 16 -6.78 -2.37 4.46
CA TRP A 16 -6.39 -0.99 4.70
C TRP A 16 -5.36 -0.96 5.81
N THR A 17 -4.36 -0.07 5.70
CA THR A 17 -3.51 0.20 6.86
C THR A 17 -4.37 0.75 7.99
N ARG A 18 -4.12 0.27 9.22
CA ARG A 18 -4.88 0.70 10.40
C ARG A 18 -4.76 2.20 10.63
N ASP A 19 -3.56 2.71 10.43
CA ASP A 19 -3.20 4.09 10.71
C ASP A 19 -3.24 4.88 9.39
N SER A 20 -3.70 6.12 9.46
CA SER A 20 -3.67 7.07 8.36
C SER A 20 -2.48 8.01 8.49
N PHE A 21 -2.15 8.70 7.40
CA PHE A 21 -1.14 9.74 7.37
C PHE A 21 -1.66 10.97 6.64
N THR A 22 -1.10 12.15 6.96
CA THR A 22 -1.54 13.42 6.39
C THR A 22 -0.42 14.03 5.57
N VAL A 23 -0.70 14.25 4.29
CA VAL A 23 0.13 15.00 3.35
C VAL A 23 -0.29 16.47 3.43
N THR A 24 0.67 17.37 3.64
CA THR A 24 0.37 18.79 3.91
C THR A 24 0.54 19.69 2.69
N ASN A 25 1.43 19.32 1.77
CA ASN A 25 1.67 19.98 0.49
C ASN A 25 1.66 18.91 -0.60
N THR A 26 1.47 19.30 -1.87
CA THR A 26 1.62 18.34 -2.96
C THR A 26 3.06 17.80 -2.98
N GLU A 27 3.21 16.50 -2.75
CA GLU A 27 4.52 15.85 -2.68
C GLU A 27 4.44 14.37 -3.10
N ASN A 28 5.60 13.78 -3.34
CA ASN A 28 5.69 12.36 -3.65
C ASN A 28 5.64 11.56 -2.33
N VAL A 29 4.86 10.48 -2.34
CA VAL A 29 4.78 9.54 -1.22
C VAL A 29 5.47 8.24 -1.63
N ASP A 30 6.58 7.93 -0.97
CA ASP A 30 7.35 6.71 -1.22
C ASP A 30 6.94 5.61 -0.25
N VAL A 31 6.72 4.40 -0.75
CA VAL A 31 6.47 3.22 0.09
C VAL A 31 7.55 2.19 -0.15
N VAL A 32 8.39 1.99 0.86
CA VAL A 32 9.41 0.96 0.89
C VAL A 32 8.80 -0.30 1.50
N LEU A 33 8.83 -1.41 0.78
CA LEU A 33 8.09 -2.62 1.14
C LEU A 33 8.89 -3.90 0.86
N VAL A 34 8.59 -4.94 1.63
CA VAL A 34 9.07 -6.31 1.43
C VAL A 34 7.89 -7.25 1.53
N GLN A 35 7.57 -7.94 0.44
CA GLN A 35 6.35 -8.75 0.36
C GLN A 35 6.58 -10.02 -0.47
N TYR A 36 5.88 -11.09 -0.09
CA TYR A 36 6.02 -12.41 -0.69
C TYR A 36 4.83 -13.30 -0.39
N GLY A 37 4.77 -14.42 -1.10
CA GLY A 37 3.74 -15.45 -0.93
C GLY A 37 3.95 -16.21 0.36
N GLN A 38 2.96 -16.25 1.24
CA GLN A 38 3.00 -16.96 2.51
C GLN A 38 3.09 -18.47 2.30
N THR A 39 2.39 -19.00 1.29
CA THR A 39 2.36 -20.46 1.03
C THR A 39 3.61 -20.91 0.30
N THR A 40 4.01 -20.17 -0.73
CA THR A 40 5.09 -20.60 -1.63
C THR A 40 6.46 -19.99 -1.32
N GLY A 41 6.52 -18.94 -0.48
CA GLY A 41 7.70 -18.05 -0.40
C GLY A 41 7.98 -17.31 -1.71
N GLY A 42 7.05 -17.40 -2.67
CA GLY A 42 7.21 -16.97 -4.04
C GLY A 42 6.80 -15.53 -4.27
N ALA A 43 6.64 -15.20 -5.55
CA ALA A 43 6.24 -13.86 -5.94
C ALA A 43 4.72 -13.67 -5.79
N VAL A 44 4.30 -12.52 -5.26
CA VAL A 44 2.89 -12.11 -5.13
C VAL A 44 2.59 -10.89 -5.98
N ASN A 45 1.38 -10.82 -6.53
CA ASN A 45 0.91 -9.68 -7.31
C ASN A 45 0.03 -8.83 -6.41
N LEU A 46 0.47 -7.60 -6.15
CA LEU A 46 -0.21 -6.70 -5.23
C LEU A 46 -0.38 -5.32 -5.85
N LYS A 47 -1.55 -4.73 -5.62
CA LYS A 47 -1.91 -3.38 -6.03
C LYS A 47 -2.01 -2.49 -4.80
N TYR A 48 -1.48 -1.28 -4.90
CA TYR A 48 -1.49 -0.30 -3.83
C TYR A 48 -2.21 0.94 -4.29
N SER A 49 -3.06 1.47 -3.42
CA SER A 49 -3.82 2.69 -3.69
C SER A 49 -3.79 3.60 -2.46
N LEU A 50 -3.61 4.90 -2.67
CA LEU A 50 -3.82 5.90 -1.62
C LEU A 50 -5.27 6.36 -1.62
N VAL A 51 -5.99 6.07 -0.55
CA VAL A 51 -7.42 6.36 -0.42
C VAL A 51 -7.62 7.47 0.61
N ILE A 52 -8.23 8.58 0.20
CA ILE A 52 -8.66 9.64 1.13
C ILE A 52 -9.81 9.07 1.97
N SER A 53 -9.76 9.28 3.29
CA SER A 53 -10.79 8.80 4.23
C SER A 53 -12.20 8.87 3.62
N PRO A 54 -12.91 7.73 3.49
CA PRO A 54 -14.21 7.74 2.85
C PRO A 54 -15.23 8.33 3.82
N ASP A 55 -15.48 9.63 3.74
CA ASP A 55 -16.76 10.19 4.20
C ASP A 55 -17.94 9.63 3.36
N SER A 56 -17.64 8.87 2.30
CA SER A 56 -18.62 8.14 1.50
C SER A 56 -18.08 6.79 1.06
N PHE A 57 -18.77 5.73 1.49
CA PHE A 57 -18.56 4.29 1.25
C PHE A 57 -18.49 3.85 -0.24
N TRP A 58 -18.34 4.79 -1.19
CA TRP A 58 -18.57 4.56 -2.62
C TRP A 58 -17.32 4.69 -3.50
N TYR A 59 -16.19 5.17 -2.96
CA TYR A 59 -14.93 5.23 -3.71
C TYR A 59 -13.91 4.25 -3.11
N TRP A 60 -13.89 3.06 -3.68
CA TRP A 60 -13.00 1.95 -3.28
C TRP A 60 -11.59 2.04 -3.88
N TYR A 61 -11.34 3.07 -4.69
CA TYR A 61 -10.09 3.22 -5.43
C TYR A 61 -9.51 4.61 -5.20
N GLY A 62 -8.26 4.66 -4.77
CA GLY A 62 -7.46 5.88 -4.79
C GLY A 62 -7.22 6.35 -6.23
N PRO A 63 -7.05 7.66 -6.47
CA PRO A 63 -6.74 8.18 -7.81
C PRO A 63 -5.39 7.70 -8.34
N ILE A 64 -4.49 7.25 -7.46
CA ILE A 64 -3.14 6.81 -7.79
C ILE A 64 -2.98 5.36 -7.36
N GLN A 65 -2.62 4.51 -8.32
CA GLN A 65 -2.46 3.07 -8.13
C GLN A 65 -1.09 2.62 -8.59
N VAL A 66 -0.45 1.75 -7.82
CA VAL A 66 0.80 1.09 -8.22
C VAL A 66 0.64 -0.42 -8.14
N ASN A 67 0.76 -1.09 -9.27
CA ASN A 67 0.71 -2.55 -9.36
C ASN A 67 2.13 -3.11 -9.43
N GLY A 68 2.37 -4.21 -8.74
CA GLY A 68 3.67 -4.86 -8.81
C GLY A 68 3.66 -6.33 -8.45
N LYS A 69 4.73 -7.00 -8.88
CA LYS A 69 5.05 -8.38 -8.53
C LYS A 69 6.24 -8.38 -7.57
N TYR A 70 6.03 -8.86 -6.35
CA TYR A 70 6.97 -8.73 -5.23
C TYR A 70 7.45 -10.10 -4.76
N LYS A 71 8.75 -10.25 -4.48
CA LYS A 71 9.34 -11.54 -4.07
C LYS A 71 10.48 -11.33 -3.06
N SER A 72 10.14 -11.27 -1.77
CA SER A 72 11.06 -11.30 -0.61
C SER A 72 12.26 -10.36 -0.74
N SER A 73 12.10 -9.24 -1.44
CA SER A 73 13.13 -8.23 -1.67
C SER A 73 12.52 -6.86 -1.46
N SER A 74 13.35 -5.94 -0.97
CA SER A 74 12.93 -4.55 -0.78
C SER A 74 12.64 -3.92 -2.14
N ARG A 75 11.50 -3.25 -2.24
CA ARG A 75 11.14 -2.39 -3.36
C ARG A 75 10.58 -1.08 -2.84
N THR A 76 10.80 -0.02 -3.61
CA THR A 76 10.14 1.26 -3.42
C THR A 76 9.08 1.40 -4.51
N ILE A 77 7.86 1.74 -4.11
CA ILE A 77 6.84 2.29 -5.01
C ILE A 77 6.67 3.77 -4.67
N THR A 78 6.37 4.58 -5.68
CA THR A 78 6.19 6.03 -5.52
C THR A 78 4.80 6.40 -6.02
N PHE A 79 4.05 7.10 -5.17
CA PHE A 79 2.85 7.82 -5.58
C PHE A 79 3.28 9.26 -5.87
N GLU A 80 3.21 9.65 -7.15
CA GLU A 80 3.63 10.98 -7.60
C GLU A 80 2.51 12.01 -7.37
N ASP A 81 2.91 13.26 -7.07
CA ASP A 81 2.02 14.43 -6.99
C ASP A 81 0.78 14.21 -6.08
N VAL A 82 0.98 13.63 -4.90
CA VAL A 82 -0.09 13.39 -3.93
C VAL A 82 -0.54 14.72 -3.35
N SER A 83 -1.77 15.13 -3.66
CA SER A 83 -2.39 16.35 -3.12
C SER A 83 -2.48 16.33 -1.59
N PRO A 84 -2.56 17.51 -0.94
CA PRO A 84 -2.80 17.58 0.50
C PRO A 84 -4.09 16.85 0.91
N GLY A 85 -4.01 16.05 1.96
CA GLY A 85 -5.12 15.23 2.43
C GLY A 85 -4.70 14.17 3.45
N THR A 86 -5.68 13.53 4.08
CA THR A 86 -5.46 12.40 5.00
C THR A 86 -5.77 11.10 4.28
N TYR A 87 -4.76 10.24 4.18
CA TYR A 87 -4.78 9.03 3.36
C TYR A 87 -4.62 7.76 4.20
N TYR A 88 -5.25 6.69 3.72
CA TYR A 88 -4.99 5.31 4.08
C TYR A 88 -4.33 4.60 2.89
N LEU A 89 -3.45 3.64 3.18
CA LEU A 89 -2.92 2.75 2.14
C LEU A 89 -3.82 1.52 2.03
N LEU A 90 -4.44 1.36 0.86
CA LEU A 90 -5.15 0.14 0.46
C LEU A 90 -4.16 -0.77 -0.26
N ILE A 91 -4.09 -2.03 0.17
CA ILE A 91 -3.27 -3.07 -0.44
C ILE A 91 -4.22 -4.20 -0.88
N GLU A 92 -4.24 -4.47 -2.18
CA GLU A 92 -5.07 -5.50 -2.81
C GLU A 92 -4.19 -6.63 -3.32
N ASN A 93 -4.61 -7.86 -3.07
CA ASN A 93 -4.00 -9.06 -3.63
C ASN A 93 -4.71 -9.47 -4.92
N GLU A 94 -3.99 -9.31 -6.03
CA GLU A 94 -4.46 -9.68 -7.37
C GLU A 94 -3.91 -11.06 -7.79
N GLY A 95 -3.14 -11.71 -6.91
CA GLY A 95 -2.60 -13.05 -7.10
C GLY A 95 -3.48 -14.13 -6.47
N THR A 96 -3.05 -15.39 -6.66
CA THR A 96 -3.70 -16.56 -6.08
C THR A 96 -3.04 -17.06 -4.78
N ASP A 97 -1.81 -16.61 -4.48
CA ASP A 97 -1.13 -16.93 -3.23
C ASP A 97 -1.50 -15.90 -2.15
N ILE A 98 -1.55 -16.34 -0.90
CA ILE A 98 -1.77 -15.49 0.26
C ILE A 98 -0.54 -14.61 0.44
N ALA A 99 -0.71 -13.31 0.58
CA ALA A 99 0.40 -12.38 0.73
C ALA A 99 0.72 -12.11 2.21
N ILE A 100 2.01 -11.99 2.50
CA ILE A 100 2.55 -11.48 3.76
C ILE A 100 3.58 -10.40 3.43
N GLY A 101 3.65 -9.37 4.28
CA GLY A 101 4.60 -8.31 4.04
C GLY A 101 4.58 -7.22 5.08
N ASN A 102 5.53 -6.31 4.91
CA ASN A 102 5.65 -5.09 5.71
C ASN A 102 6.21 -3.96 4.85
N GLY A 103 6.07 -2.74 5.35
CA GLY A 103 6.64 -1.58 4.70
C GLY A 103 6.60 -0.31 5.54
N HIS A 104 7.20 0.73 5.00
CA HIS A 104 7.26 2.07 5.53
C HIS A 104 6.80 3.05 4.45
N ILE A 105 5.84 3.90 4.81
CA ILE A 105 5.30 4.98 3.97
C ILE A 105 6.02 6.25 4.41
N TYR A 106 6.67 6.94 3.47
CA TYR A 106 7.37 8.20 3.69
C TYR A 106 6.56 9.34 3.09
N TYR A 107 6.25 10.34 3.92
CA TYR A 107 5.36 11.46 3.63
C TYR A 107 5.75 12.70 4.48
#